data_AF-Q4DPF6-F1
#
_entry.id   AF-Q4DPF6-F1
#
_cell.length_a   1.000
_cell.length_b   1.000
_cell.length_c   1.000
_cell.angle_alpha   90.00
_cell.angle_beta   90.00
_cell.angle_gamma   90.00
#
_symmetry.space_group_name_H-M   'P 1'
#
loop_
_entity.id
_entity.type
_entity.pdbx_description
1 polymer ?
#
loop_
_entity_poly.entity_id
_entity_poly.type
_entity_poly.pdbx_seq_one_letter_code
_entity_poly.pdbx_strand_id
1 'polypeptide(L)'
;MDYNLEYGEEQREYLERVGMREYLETFVAEVVRQKPNDIYAFLHDWASAHCQKQTKMTPTEASIKIQCAQRQNVAIKEMRSRQRKVNELLEQEETERARKVEMEG
;
A
#
# COMPACT_ATOMS: atom_id res chain seq x y z
N MET A 1 -2.18 1.62 34.06
CA MET A 1 -3.62 1.35 33.90
C MET A 1 -3.73 0.69 32.56
N ASP A 2 -3.85 -0.65 32.51
CA ASP A 2 -4.14 -1.34 31.26
C ASP A 2 -5.59 -1.01 30.92
N TYR A 3 -5.78 -0.10 29.97
CA TYR A 3 -7.08 0.02 29.33
C TYR A 3 -7.19 -1.26 28.52
N ASN A 4 -7.81 -2.29 29.10
CA ASN A 4 -8.18 -3.53 28.43
C ASN A 4 -9.16 -3.19 27.31
N LEU A 5 -8.65 -2.62 26.23
CA LEU A 5 -9.40 -2.36 25.03
C LEU A 5 -9.81 -3.73 24.51
N GLU A 6 -11.11 -4.02 24.60
CA GLU A 6 -11.69 -5.22 24.04
C GLU A 6 -11.68 -5.08 22.52
N TYR A 7 -10.53 -5.39 21.93
CA TYR A 7 -10.44 -5.59 20.50
C TYR A 7 -11.16 -6.90 20.15
N GLY A 8 -11.93 -6.90 19.06
CA GLY A 8 -12.25 -8.16 18.41
C GLY A 8 -10.96 -8.88 17.99
N GLU A 9 -11.03 -10.19 17.81
CA GLU A 9 -9.86 -11.03 17.50
C GLU A 9 -9.10 -10.52 16.25
N GLU A 10 -9.83 -10.15 15.19
CA GLU A 10 -9.28 -9.60 13.95
C GLU A 10 -8.52 -8.27 14.19
N GLN A 11 -9.06 -7.37 15.01
CA GLN A 11 -8.40 -6.09 15.31
C GLN A 11 -7.16 -6.30 16.17
N ARG A 12 -7.19 -7.28 17.09
CA ARG A 12 -6.05 -7.68 17.91
C ARG A 12 -4.91 -8.20 17.04
N GLU A 13 -5.22 -9.15 16.15
CA GLU A 13 -4.23 -9.73 15.24
C GLU A 13 -3.64 -8.65 14.31
N TYR A 14 -4.47 -7.75 13.79
CA TYR A 14 -4.01 -6.63 12.98
C TYR A 14 -3.06 -5.70 13.73
N LEU A 15 -3.42 -5.28 14.96
CA LEU A 15 -2.60 -4.37 15.77
C LEU A 15 -1.28 -5.01 16.21
N GLU A 16 -1.29 -6.31 16.49
CA GLU A 16 -0.08 -7.09 16.78
C GLU A 16 0.81 -7.20 15.53
N ARG A 17 0.23 -7.53 14.37
CA ARG A 17 0.95 -7.63 13.09
C ARG A 17 1.63 -6.32 12.68
N VAL A 18 0.97 -5.18 12.92
CA VAL A 18 1.53 -3.85 12.62
C VAL A 18 2.45 -3.35 13.75
N GLY A 19 2.48 -4.02 14.91
CA GLY A 19 3.30 -3.64 16.06
C GLY A 19 2.82 -2.35 16.74
N MET A 20 1.53 -2.05 16.66
CA MET A 20 0.93 -0.79 17.13
C MET A 20 0.05 -0.94 18.37
N ARG A 21 -0.17 -2.17 18.84
CA ARG A 21 -1.03 -2.46 19.98
C ARG A 21 -0.65 -1.65 21.24
N GLU A 22 0.61 -1.74 21.66
CA GLU A 22 1.11 -1.04 22.87
C GLU A 22 1.00 0.49 22.74
N TYR A 23 1.25 1.02 21.54
CA TYR A 23 1.11 2.45 21.27
C TYR A 23 -0.34 2.91 21.37
N LEU A 24 -1.28 2.12 20.85
CA LEU A 24 -2.70 2.48 20.90
C LEU A 24 -3.23 2.48 22.35
N GLU A 25 -2.90 1.46 23.13
CA GLU A 25 -3.30 1.38 24.54
C GLU A 25 -2.72 2.55 25.35
N THR A 26 -1.44 2.88 25.14
CA THR A 26 -0.78 4.02 25.81
C THR A 26 -1.37 5.36 25.37
N PHE A 27 -1.63 5.54 24.07
CA PHE A 27 -2.24 6.75 23.55
C PHE A 27 -3.64 6.98 24.14
N VAL A 28 -4.49 5.95 24.16
CA VAL A 28 -5.84 6.04 24.73
C VAL A 28 -5.77 6.39 26.21
N ALA A 29 -4.85 5.77 26.97
CA ALA A 29 -4.63 6.10 28.37
C ALA A 29 -4.29 7.58 28.57
N GLU A 30 -3.42 8.12 27.73
CA GLU A 30 -3.04 9.52 27.80
C GLU A 30 -4.13 10.48 27.37
N VAL A 31 -4.91 10.16 26.34
CA VAL A 31 -6.07 10.97 25.92
C VAL A 31 -7.09 11.06 27.05
N VAL A 32 -7.41 9.94 27.71
CA VAL A 32 -8.35 9.92 28.85
C VAL A 32 -7.81 10.74 30.03
N ARG A 33 -6.49 10.69 30.26
CA ARG A 33 -5.83 11.42 31.35
C ARG A 33 -5.76 12.93 31.07
N GLN A 34 -5.34 13.33 29.88
CA GLN A 34 -5.05 14.72 29.53
C GLN A 34 -6.28 15.48 29.03
N LYS A 35 -7.28 14.76 28.47
CA LYS A 35 -8.50 15.32 27.88
C LYS A 35 -8.19 16.50 26.94
N PRO A 36 -7.37 16.29 25.89
CA PRO A 36 -6.98 17.36 24.99
C PRO A 36 -8.20 17.97 24.28
N ASN A 37 -8.17 19.29 24.10
CA ASN A 37 -9.22 20.00 23.36
C ASN A 37 -9.20 19.67 21.86
N ASP A 38 -8.01 19.35 21.32
CA ASP A 38 -7.81 18.89 19.95
C ASP A 38 -7.10 17.54 19.97
N ILE A 39 -7.85 16.48 19.68
CA ILE A 39 -7.35 15.10 19.66
C ILE A 39 -6.36 14.90 18.51
N TYR A 40 -6.51 15.59 17.37
CA TYR A 40 -5.61 15.43 16.23
C TYR A 40 -4.25 16.09 16.49
N ALA A 41 -4.25 17.30 17.04
CA ALA A 41 -3.03 17.95 17.48
C ALA A 41 -2.31 17.12 18.55
N PHE A 42 -3.07 16.61 19.54
CA PHE A 42 -2.52 15.74 20.57
C PHE A 42 -1.94 14.44 20.01
N LEU A 43 -2.64 13.79 19.08
CA LEU A 43 -2.14 12.59 18.39
C LEU A 43 -0.84 12.86 17.64
N HIS A 44 -0.75 13.98 16.93
CA HIS A 44 0.44 14.36 16.19
C HIS A 44 1.65 14.54 17.12
N ASP A 45 1.47 15.30 18.21
CA ASP A 45 2.53 15.56 19.19
C ASP A 45 2.93 14.29 19.94
N TRP A 46 1.93 13.50 20.35
CA TRP A 46 2.15 12.22 21.02
C TRP A 46 2.88 11.23 20.11
N ALA A 47 2.46 11.08 18.86
CA ALA A 47 3.12 10.20 17.90
C ALA A 47 4.55 10.68 17.59
N SER A 48 4.78 11.98 17.50
CA SER A 48 6.12 12.54 17.30
C SER A 48 7.06 12.23 18.47
N ALA A 49 6.53 12.22 19.70
CA ALA A 49 7.28 11.87 20.90
C ALA A 49 7.53 10.36 21.05
N HIS A 50 6.54 9.52 20.76
CA HIS A 50 6.56 8.09 21.08
C HIS A 50 6.89 7.18 19.89
N CYS A 51 6.53 7.57 18.68
CA CYS A 51 6.75 6.80 17.46
C CYS A 51 8.07 7.16 16.77
N GLN A 52 9.12 7.48 17.54
CA GLN A 52 10.47 7.78 17.03
C GLN A 52 11.20 6.55 16.43
N LYS A 53 10.52 5.43 16.20
CA LYS A 53 10.92 4.49 15.16
C LYS A 53 10.68 5.13 13.79
N GLN A 54 11.32 6.28 13.55
CA GLN A 54 11.63 6.69 12.21
C GLN A 54 12.42 5.54 11.62
N THR A 55 11.78 4.82 10.72
CA THR A 55 12.42 3.88 9.82
C THR A 55 13.70 4.58 9.39
N LYS A 56 14.86 4.07 9.83
CA LYS A 56 16.17 4.58 9.43
C LYS A 56 16.41 4.22 7.96
N MET A 57 15.41 4.42 7.11
CA MET A 57 15.59 4.35 5.68
C MET A 57 16.45 5.54 5.35
N THR A 58 17.73 5.25 5.16
CA THR A 58 18.70 6.22 4.69
C THR A 58 18.17 6.84 3.39
N PRO A 59 18.54 8.10 3.08
CA PRO A 59 18.22 8.70 1.78
C PRO A 59 18.61 7.81 0.60
N THR A 60 19.68 7.02 0.76
CA THR A 60 20.13 6.01 -0.20
C THR A 60 19.15 4.86 -0.37
N GLU A 61 18.69 4.23 0.72
CA GLU A 61 17.68 3.16 0.63
C GLU A 61 16.35 3.67 0.06
N ALA A 62 15.95 4.89 0.40
CA ALA A 62 14.78 5.55 -0.17
C ALA A 62 14.94 5.69 -1.69
N SER A 63 16.10 6.20 -2.12
CA SER A 63 16.44 6.36 -3.53
C SER A 63 16.46 5.03 -4.27
N ILE A 64 17.00 3.96 -3.67
CA ILE A 64 16.99 2.62 -4.25
C ILE A 64 15.56 2.11 -4.43
N LYS A 65 14.68 2.26 -3.42
CA LYS A 65 13.28 1.85 -3.54
C LYS A 65 12.55 2.61 -4.64
N ILE A 66 12.76 3.93 -4.75
CA ILE A 66 12.18 4.75 -5.81
C ILE A 66 12.66 4.27 -7.18
N GLN A 67 13.96 4.05 -7.35
CA GLN A 67 14.52 3.54 -8.61
C GLN A 67 13.98 2.15 -8.97
N CYS A 68 13.86 1.24 -7.99
CA CYS A 68 13.27 -0.08 -8.19
C CYS A 68 11.81 0.03 -8.65
N ALA A 69 11.00 0.85 -7.99
CA ALA A 69 9.60 1.07 -8.37
C ALA A 69 9.49 1.70 -9.77
N GLN A 70 10.37 2.63 -10.12
CA GLN A 70 10.44 3.21 -11.46
C GLN A 70 10.78 2.15 -12.52
N ARG A 71 11.80 1.33 -12.30
CA ARG A 71 12.17 0.23 -13.21
C ARG A 71 11.03 -0.76 -13.40
N GLN A 72 10.36 -1.16 -12.33
CA GLN A 72 9.19 -2.03 -12.39
C GLN A 72 8.05 -1.41 -13.20
N ASN A 73 7.75 -0.12 -12.98
CA ASN A 73 6.73 0.58 -13.74
C ASN A 73 7.05 0.67 -15.24
N VAL A 74 8.32 0.92 -15.60
CA VAL A 74 8.76 0.91 -17.00
C VAL A 74 8.60 -0.49 -17.61
N ALA A 75 9.05 -1.53 -16.91
CA ALA A 75 8.91 -2.91 -17.38
C ALA A 75 7.43 -3.31 -17.57
N ILE A 76 6.55 -2.93 -16.65
CA ILE A 76 5.10 -3.18 -16.77
C ILE A 76 4.51 -2.43 -17.97
N LYS A 77 4.91 -1.17 -18.20
CA LYS A 77 4.45 -0.40 -19.37
C LYS A 77 4.91 -1.03 -20.68
N GLU A 78 6.16 -1.46 -20.76
CA GLU A 78 6.70 -2.16 -21.94
C GLU A 78 6.00 -3.49 -22.18
N MET A 79 5.81 -4.30 -21.13
CA MET A 79 5.08 -5.56 -21.21
C MET A 79 3.65 -5.34 -21.72
N ARG A 80 2.92 -4.36 -21.15
CA ARG A 80 1.57 -4.01 -21.61
C ARG A 80 1.56 -3.53 -23.05
N SER A 81 2.55 -2.74 -23.48
CA SER A 81 2.67 -2.30 -24.87
C SER A 81 2.90 -3.48 -25.82
N ARG A 82 3.77 -4.43 -25.46
CA ARG A 82 3.99 -5.66 -26.23
C ARG A 82 2.73 -6.51 -26.29
N GLN A 83 2.02 -6.67 -25.17
CA GLN A 83 0.77 -7.42 -25.13
C GLN A 83 -0.29 -6.81 -26.04
N ARG A 84 -0.44 -5.48 -26.05
CA ARG A 84 -1.37 -4.80 -26.97
C ARG A 84 -1.03 -5.09 -28.43
N LYS A 85 0.25 -4.97 -28.81
CA LYS A 85 0.69 -5.29 -30.18
C LYS A 85 0.42 -6.73 -30.56
N VAL A 86 0.63 -7.68 -29.64
CA VAL A 86 0.33 -9.10 -29.90
C VAL A 86 -1.19 -9.30 -30.08
N ASN A 87 -2.02 -8.68 -29.23
CA ASN A 87 -3.47 -8.77 -29.36
C ASN A 87 -3.96 -8.15 -30.68
N GLU A 88 -3.45 -6.97 -31.05
CA GLU A 88 -3.77 -6.30 -32.31
C GLU A 88 -3.41 -7.17 -33.53
N LEU A 89 -2.26 -7.85 -33.50
CA LEU A 89 -1.86 -8.79 -34.56
C LEU A 89 -2.76 -10.03 -34.61
N LEU A 90 -3.14 -10.58 -33.45
CA LEU A 90 -4.07 -11.72 -33.39
C LEU A 90 -5.45 -11.35 -33.93
N GLU A 91 -5.99 -10.19 -33.57
CA GLU A 91 -7.26 -9.68 -34.11
C GLU A 91 -7.19 -9.46 -35.63
N GLN A 92 -6.07 -8.96 -36.15
CA GLN A 92 -5.84 -8.83 -37.59
C GLN A 92 -5.79 -10.20 -38.28
N GLU A 93 -5.06 -11.17 -37.74
CA GLU A 93 -5.02 -12.52 -38.31
C GLU A 93 -6.39 -13.20 -38.29
N GLU A 94 -7.16 -13.05 -37.22
CA GLU A 94 -8.52 -13.62 -37.12
C GLU A 94 -9.47 -12.98 -38.12
N THR A 95 -9.43 -11.65 -38.28
CA THR A 95 -10.26 -10.95 -39.27
C THR A 95 -9.87 -11.30 -40.71
N GLU A 96 -8.58 -11.47 -41.01
CA GLU A 96 -8.12 -11.93 -42.32
C GLU A 96 -8.55 -13.38 -42.62
N ARG A 97 -8.47 -14.27 -41.62
CA ARG A 97 -8.93 -15.66 -41.77
C ARG A 97 -10.44 -15.71 -41.99
N ALA A 98 -11.24 -14.94 -41.23
CA ALA A 98 -12.68 -14.85 -41.42
C ALA A 98 -13.04 -14.37 -42.83
N ARG A 99 -12.38 -13.32 -43.33
CA ARG A 99 -12.59 -12.82 -44.71
C ARG A 99 -12.23 -13.84 -45.79
N LYS A 100 -11.19 -14.64 -45.59
CA LYS A 100 -10.82 -15.70 -46.54
C LYS A 100 -11.90 -16.79 -46.60
N VAL A 101 -12.43 -17.21 -45.44
CA VAL A 101 -13.52 -18.18 -45.36
C VAL A 101 -14.79 -17.66 -46.04
N GLU A 102 -15.13 -16.37 -45.87
CA GLU A 102 -16.28 -15.74 -46.54
C GLU A 102 -16.12 -15.60 -48.07
N MET A 103 -14.89 -15.53 -48.59
CA MET A 103 -14.65 -15.46 -50.05
C MET A 103 -14.60 -16.85 -50.71
N GLU A 104 -14.31 -17.90 -49.95
CA GLU A 104 -14.21 -19.28 -50.45
C GLU A 104 -15.53 -20.07 -50.36
N GLY A 105 -16.51 -19.60 -49.58
CA GLY A 105 -17.86 -20.18 -49.46
C GLY A 105 -18.89 -19.50 -50.37
#